data_AF-A0A957LWU7-F1
#
_entry.id   AF-A0A957LWU7-F1
#
_cell.length_a   1.000
_cell.length_b   1.000
_cell.length_c   1.000
_cell.angle_alpha   90.00
_cell.angle_beta   90.00
_cell.angle_gamma   90.00
#
_symmetry.space_group_name_H-M   'P 1'
#
loop_
_entity.id
_entity.type
_entity.pdbx_description
1 polymer ?
#
loop_
_entity_poly.entity_id
_entity_poly.type
_entity_poly.pdbx_seq_one_letter_code
_entity_poly.pdbx_strand_id
1 'polypeptide(L)' 'MEAQRTTAHFARTPIDAIFSSDLRRAWETAGHLAAPHGLAVRAEPELREWANDETLFPGRVMDPTQGAQE' A
#
# COMPACT_ATOMS: atom_id res chain seq x y z
N MET A 1 11.19 8.12 -2.62
CA MET A 1 12.00 7.53 -3.71
C MET A 1 11.39 6.22 -4.22
N GLU A 2 11.06 5.26 -3.36
CA GLU A 2 10.56 3.94 -3.81
C GLU A 2 9.34 3.99 -4.72
N ALA A 3 8.27 4.73 -4.37
CA ALA A 3 7.08 4.86 -5.21
C ALA A 3 7.38 5.34 -6.66
N GLN A 4 8.35 6.23 -6.83
CA GLN A 4 8.75 6.74 -8.15
C GLN A 4 9.48 5.66 -8.97
N ARG A 5 10.35 4.87 -8.33
CA ARG A 5 11.07 3.76 -8.99
C ARG A 5 10.11 2.66 -9.43
N THR A 6 9.15 2.32 -8.57
CA THR A 6 8.06 1.39 -8.89
C THR A 6 7.26 1.89 -10.08
N THR A 7 6.85 3.17 -10.06
CA THR A 7 6.11 3.78 -11.18
C THR A 7 6.88 3.68 -12.50
N ALA A 8 8.16 4.03 -12.50
CA ALA A 8 9.00 3.95 -13.70
C ALA A 8 9.10 2.52 -14.26
N HIS A 9 9.14 1.52 -13.39
CA HIS A 9 9.16 0.10 -13.80
C HIS A 9 7.85 -0.33 -14.47
N PHE A 10 6.71 0.09 -13.92
CA PHE A 10 5.38 -0.33 -14.41
C PHE A 10 4.81 0.53 -15.54
N ALA A 11 5.41 1.68 -15.85
CA ALA A 11 4.87 2.64 -16.81
C ALA A 11 4.57 2.07 -18.22
N ARG A 12 5.19 0.96 -18.62
CA ARG A 12 4.96 0.28 -19.91
C ARG A 12 4.24 -1.06 -19.78
N THR A 13 3.95 -1.49 -18.57
CA THR A 13 3.18 -2.71 -18.33
C THR A 13 1.71 -2.43 -18.65
N PRO A 14 1.02 -3.28 -19.42
CA PRO A 14 -0.42 -3.13 -19.62
C PRO A 14 -1.14 -3.37 -18.30
N ILE A 15 -1.77 -2.31 -17.78
CA ILE A 15 -2.57 -2.32 -16.55
C ILE A 15 -3.93 -1.74 -16.91
N ASP A 16 -4.99 -2.50 -16.66
CA ASP A 16 -6.36 -2.11 -16.99
C ASP A 16 -7.11 -1.51 -15.78
N ALA A 17 -6.65 -1.80 -14.56
CA ALA A 17 -7.26 -1.33 -13.32
C ALA A 17 -6.25 -1.26 -12.17
N ILE A 18 -6.47 -0.32 -11.25
CA ILE A 18 -5.69 -0.16 -10.02
C ILE A 18 -6.64 -0.07 -8.85
N PHE A 19 -6.42 -0.94 -7.86
CA PHE A 19 -7.14 -0.97 -6.60
C PHE A 19 -6.16 -0.69 -5.45
N SER A 20 -6.62 -0.01 -4.41
CA SER A 20 -5.82 0.29 -3.23
C SER A 20 -6.71 0.41 -2.00
N SER A 21 -6.17 0.12 -0.82
CA SER A 21 -6.84 0.53 0.43
C SER A 21 -7.01 2.05 0.43
N ASP A 22 -8.05 2.55 1.09
CA ASP A 22 -8.30 3.99 1.28
C ASP A 22 -7.35 4.67 2.29
N LEU A 23 -6.34 3.94 2.74
CA LEU A 23 -5.30 4.45 3.60
C LEU A 23 -4.37 5.38 2.82
N ARG A 24 -4.23 6.62 3.27
CA ARG A 24 -3.48 7.68 2.58
C ARG A 24 -2.14 7.24 1.97
N ARG A 25 -1.31 6.52 2.74
CA ARG A 25 0.01 6.05 2.27
C ARG A 25 -0.07 5.09 1.06
N ALA A 26 -1.05 4.20 1.05
CA ALA A 26 -1.27 3.26 -0.05
C ALA A 26 -1.93 3.97 -1.24
N TRP A 27 -2.87 4.87 -0.96
CA TRP A 27 -3.56 5.68 -1.97
C TRP A 27 -2.61 6.57 -2.77
N GLU A 28 -1.71 7.29 -2.10
CA GLU A 28 -0.72 8.18 -2.74
C GLU A 28 0.21 7.38 -3.68
N THR A 29 0.66 6.20 -3.24
CA THR A 29 1.51 5.32 -4.06
C THR A 29 0.76 4.80 -5.28
N ALA A 30 -0.48 4.34 -5.11
CA ALA A 30 -1.33 3.89 -6.20
C ALA A 30 -1.64 5.00 -7.21
N GLY A 31 -1.78 6.25 -6.75
CA GLY A 31 -1.97 7.41 -7.61
C GLY A 31 -0.79 7.65 -8.56
N HIS A 32 0.44 7.44 -8.09
CA HIS A 32 1.63 7.53 -8.95
C HIS A 32 1.64 6.46 -10.04
N LEU A 33 1.17 5.24 -9.74
CA LEU A 33 1.02 4.17 -10.73
C LEU A 33 -0.12 4.46 -11.72
N ALA A 34 -1.22 5.06 -11.27
CA ALA A 34 -2.38 5.31 -12.11
C ALA A 34 -2.16 6.41 -13.16
N ALA A 35 -1.41 7.45 -12.79
CA ALA A 35 -1.15 8.61 -13.65
C ALA A 35 -0.60 8.27 -15.06
N PRO A 36 0.47 7.46 -15.23
CA PRO A 36 1.00 7.13 -16.56
C PRO A 36 0.04 6.27 -17.41
N HIS A 37 -0.89 5.54 -16.79
CA HIS A 37 -1.86 4.71 -17.49
C HIS A 37 -3.20 5.43 -17.76
N GLY A 38 -3.36 6.68 -17.28
CA GLY A 38 -4.62 7.43 -17.42
C GLY A 38 -5.79 6.81 -16.65
N LEU A 39 -5.49 6.03 -15.60
CA LEU A 39 -6.48 5.32 -14.80
C LEU A 39 -6.86 6.10 -13.54
N ALA A 40 -8.02 5.78 -12.98
CA ALA A 40 -8.38 6.15 -11.62
C ALA A 40 -8.03 5.02 -10.65
N VAL A 41 -7.63 5.36 -9.42
CA VAL A 41 -7.48 4.39 -8.32
C VAL A 41 -8.86 4.09 -7.75
N ARG A 42 -9.18 2.81 -7.56
CA ARG A 42 -10.40 2.36 -6.89
C ARG A 42 -10.09 2.04 -5.42
N ALA A 43 -10.84 2.65 -4.51
CA ALA A 43 -10.68 2.42 -3.08
C ALA A 43 -11.38 1.13 -2.67
N GLU A 44 -10.66 0.21 -2.03
CA GLU A 44 -11.18 -1.05 -1.51
C GLU A 44 -10.83 -1.13 -0.01
N PRO A 45 -11.74 -0.75 0.90
CA PRO A 45 -11.49 -0.75 2.35
C PRO A 45 -11.11 -2.14 2.91
N GLU A 46 -11.51 -3.22 2.23
CA GLU A 46 -11.17 -4.61 2.60
C GLU A 46 -9.67 -4.92 2.42
N LEU A 47 -8.92 -4.07 1.69
CA LEU A 47 -7.46 -4.18 1.54
C LEU A 47 -6.67 -3.56 2.70
N ARG A 48 -7.33 -3.07 3.75
CA ARG A 48 -6.65 -2.54 4.93
C ARG A 48 -5.92 -3.67 5.67
N GLU A 49 -4.72 -3.36 6.13
CA GLU A 49 -3.91 -4.27 6.96
C GLU A 49 -4.68 -4.72 8.21
N TRP A 50 -4.65 -6.02 8.53
CA TRP A 50 -5.31 -6.59 9.71
C TRP A 50 -4.51 -6.28 10.99
N ALA A 51 -3.18 -6.38 10.93
CA ALA A 51 -2.31 -6.34 12.11
C ALA A 51 -2.22 -4.96 12.80
N ASN A 52 -2.70 -3.91 12.14
CA ASN A 52 -2.69 -2.52 12.66
C ASN A 52 -4.10 -1.97 12.88
N ASP A 53 -5.10 -2.84 13.03
CA ASP A 53 -6.36 -2.38 13.59
C ASP A 53 -6.07 -1.81 15.00
N GLU A 54 -6.18 -0.49 15.15
CA GLU A 54 -5.97 0.19 16.44
C GLU A 54 -6.92 -0.35 17.52
N THR A 55 -8.00 -1.03 17.13
CA THR A 55 -8.89 -1.71 18.07
C THR A 55 -8.30 -3.03 18.59
N LEU A 56 -7.44 -3.70 17.82
CA LEU A 56 -6.82 -4.97 18.19
C LEU A 56 -5.49 -4.79 18.93
N PHE A 57 -4.69 -3.77 18.58
CA PHE A 57 -3.36 -3.53 19.19
C PHE A 57 -3.03 -2.04 19.42
N PRO A 58 -3.84 -1.28 20.18
CA PRO A 58 -3.59 0.14 20.39
C PRO A 58 -2.23 0.39 21.06
N GLY A 59 -1.39 1.23 20.44
CA GLY A 59 -0.12 1.67 21.00
C GLY A 59 0.98 0.60 21.07
N ARG A 60 0.78 -0.57 20.47
CA ARG A 60 1.80 -1.64 20.49
C ARG A 60 2.83 -1.41 19.40
N VAL A 61 4.08 -1.20 19.78
CA VAL A 61 5.22 -1.19 18.86
C VAL A 61 5.74 -2.63 18.77
N MET A 62 5.95 -3.15 17.56
CA MET A 62 6.67 -4.39 17.37
C MET A 62 8.10 -4.20 17.88
N ASP A 63 8.47 -4.89 18.96
CA ASP A 63 9.86 -4.97 19.43
C ASP A 63 10.60 -5.95 18.51
N PRO A 64 11.53 -5.47 17.65
CA PRO A 64 12.24 -6.34 16.71
C PRO A 64 13.20 -7.32 17.41
N THR A 65 13.41 -7.20 18.73
CA THR A 65 14.26 -8.12 19.51
C THR A 65 13.49 -9.30 20.11
N GLN A 66 12.16 -9.23 20.15
CA GLN A 66 11.29 -10.32 20.61
C GLN A 66 10.85 -11.20 19.44
N GLY A 67 11.78 -11.95 18.85
CA GLY A 67 11.47 -12.81 17.70
C GLY A 67 12.47 -13.93 17.40
N ALA A 68 13.33 -14.30 18.36
CA ALA A 68 14.26 -15.41 18.18
C ALA A 68 14.42 -16.18 19.50
N GLN A 69 13.38 -16.90 19.91
CA GLN A 69 13.53 -18.04 20.80
C GLN A 69 12.63 -19.17 20.29
N GLU A 70 13.28 -20.14 19.63
CA GLU A 70 12.77 -21.51 19.45
C GLU A 70 12.99 -22.32 20.74
#